data_AF-A0A7R8ZVN5-F1
#
_entry.id   AF-A0A7R8ZVN5-F1
#
_cell.length_a   1.000
_cell.length_b   1.000
_cell.length_c   1.000
_cell.angle_alpha   90.00
_cell.angle_beta   90.00
_cell.angle_gamma   90.00
#
_symmetry.space_group_name_H-M   'P 1'
#
loop_
_entity.id
_entity.type
_entity.pdbx_description
1 polymer ?
#
loop_
_entity_poly.entity_id
_entity_poly.type
_entity_poly.pdbx_seq_one_letter_code
_entity_poly.pdbx_strand_id
1 'polypeptide(L)'
;MTNCDEFGMGSSNENSHYGATKNAYNAEYVPGGSSGGAAVSVQIDSCLVALGTDTGGSVRQPASFCGLIGLKPTYGRISRHGLLAYASSFDQIGFLGRLADDLQKALEIASGTDAYDATCLDMPFGKSTSSKKRIAYIPQTIHNMSTSSSSEGHIDAEVHEAMQAHIALLKSKGHELVEVDFPLLDYLVPTYYLLTTAEASSNLSRYDG
;
A
#
# COMPACT_ATOMS: atom_id res chain seq x y z
N MET A 1 13.86 13.90 0.71
CA MET A 1 13.91 12.52 1.22
C MET A 1 13.02 12.44 2.43
N THR A 2 12.18 11.41 2.53
CA THR A 2 11.26 11.17 3.65
C THR A 2 11.77 10.00 4.49
N ASN A 3 11.45 9.99 5.78
CA ASN A 3 11.81 8.90 6.67
C ASN A 3 11.06 7.59 6.32
N CYS A 4 11.65 6.43 6.62
CA CYS A 4 11.09 5.11 6.32
C CYS A 4 11.52 4.07 7.38
N ASP A 5 10.80 2.95 7.47
CA ASP A 5 11.36 1.77 8.17
C ASP A 5 12.68 1.37 7.47
N GLU A 6 13.67 0.92 8.24
CA GLU A 6 15.00 0.59 7.72
C GLU A 6 14.91 -0.45 6.60
N PHE A 7 15.55 -0.17 5.45
CA PHE A 7 15.46 -0.96 4.22
C PHE A 7 14.04 -1.24 3.71
N GLY A 8 13.05 -0.44 4.12
CA GLY A 8 11.65 -0.66 3.79
C GLY A 8 10.99 -1.79 4.57
N MET A 9 11.66 -2.37 5.57
CA MET A 9 11.24 -3.58 6.28
C MET A 9 10.52 -3.23 7.59
N GLY A 10 9.24 -2.91 7.52
CA GLY A 10 8.42 -2.63 8.70
C GLY A 10 7.04 -2.11 8.32
N SER A 11 6.19 -1.95 9.34
CA SER A 11 4.78 -1.58 9.19
C SER A 11 4.36 -0.42 10.11
N SER A 12 5.31 0.30 10.71
CA SER A 12 5.03 1.37 11.67
C SER A 12 5.94 2.60 11.60
N ASN A 13 7.05 2.55 10.85
CA ASN A 13 8.11 3.55 10.82
C ASN A 13 8.96 3.65 12.10
N GLU A 14 8.79 2.73 13.05
CA GLU A 14 9.46 2.80 14.35
C GLU A 14 10.91 2.33 14.31
N ASN A 15 11.27 1.46 13.36
CA ASN A 15 12.62 0.90 13.27
C ASN A 15 13.59 1.78 12.45
N SER A 16 13.20 3.01 12.11
CA SER A 16 14.10 3.94 11.42
C SER A 16 15.32 4.24 12.28
N HIS A 17 16.50 4.16 11.67
CA HIS A 17 17.76 4.59 12.27
C HIS A 17 17.73 6.05 12.76
N TYR A 18 16.96 6.91 12.10
CA TYR A 18 16.87 8.34 12.41
C TYR A 18 15.80 8.67 13.45
N GLY A 19 15.14 7.65 14.02
CA GLY A 19 14.01 7.79 14.93
C GLY A 19 12.66 7.74 14.21
N ALA A 20 11.63 7.42 14.98
CA ALA A 20 10.30 7.15 14.46
C ALA A 20 9.59 8.42 13.93
N THR A 21 8.99 8.33 12.75
CA THR A 21 7.97 9.31 12.34
C THR A 21 6.72 9.12 13.19
N LYS A 22 6.09 10.22 13.61
CA LYS A 22 4.82 10.23 14.35
C LYS A 22 3.66 10.63 13.45
N ASN A 23 2.48 10.05 13.67
CA ASN A 23 1.28 10.41 12.92
C ASN A 23 0.86 11.86 13.24
N ALA A 24 0.54 12.67 12.23
CA ALA A 24 0.17 14.07 12.47
C ALA A 24 -1.24 14.24 13.05
N TYR A 25 -2.09 13.21 12.97
CA TYR A 25 -3.37 13.20 13.67
C TYR A 25 -3.18 13.11 15.19
N ASN A 26 -2.25 12.27 15.65
CA ASN A 26 -1.91 12.10 17.06
C ASN A 26 -0.47 11.56 17.16
N ALA A 27 0.41 12.30 17.86
CA ALA A 27 1.82 11.96 17.96
C ALA A 27 2.11 10.67 18.76
N GLU A 28 1.13 10.17 19.53
CA GLU A 28 1.21 8.87 20.20
C GLU A 28 0.96 7.69 19.23
N TYR A 29 0.46 7.96 18.03
CA TYR A 29 0.14 6.94 17.03
C TYR A 29 1.22 6.81 15.96
N VAL A 30 1.32 5.60 15.42
CA VAL A 30 2.20 5.32 14.28
C VAL A 30 1.56 5.81 12.97
N PRO A 31 2.35 6.30 12.01
CA PRO A 31 1.86 6.67 10.68
C PRO A 31 1.68 5.45 9.75
N GLY A 32 2.03 4.25 10.23
CA GLY A 32 2.18 3.04 9.40
C GLY A 32 3.56 2.98 8.76
N GLY A 33 3.85 1.89 8.05
CA GLY A 33 5.16 1.67 7.44
C GLY A 33 5.13 0.86 6.15
N SER A 34 6.19 0.85 5.35
CA SER A 34 7.46 1.55 5.59
C SER A 34 7.48 3.01 5.14
N SER A 35 6.58 3.43 4.26
CA SER A 35 6.51 4.80 3.74
C SER A 35 5.85 5.82 4.70
N GLY A 36 6.06 5.67 6.01
CA GLY A 36 5.42 6.50 7.05
C GLY A 36 5.76 7.99 6.94
N GLY A 37 7.03 8.34 6.72
CA GLY A 37 7.44 9.73 6.50
C GLY A 37 6.82 10.35 5.25
N ALA A 38 6.66 9.57 4.18
CA ALA A 38 5.99 10.02 2.96
C ALA A 38 4.51 10.31 3.22
N ALA A 39 3.81 9.42 3.94
CA ALA A 39 2.42 9.63 4.32
C ALA A 39 2.25 10.90 5.16
N VAL A 40 3.05 11.08 6.20
CA VAL A 40 2.96 12.25 7.07
C VAL A 40 3.28 13.54 6.31
N SER A 41 4.24 13.52 5.37
CA SER A 41 4.56 14.71 4.56
C SER A 41 3.37 15.24 3.76
N VAL A 42 2.51 14.35 3.26
CA VAL A 42 1.26 14.72 2.59
C VAL A 42 0.18 15.07 3.62
N GLN A 43 0.11 14.35 4.74
CA GLN A 43 -0.86 14.59 5.81
C GLN A 43 -0.77 16.00 6.41
N ILE A 44 0.43 16.58 6.46
CA ILE A 44 0.67 17.95 6.95
C ILE A 44 0.73 19.00 5.83
N ASP A 45 0.34 18.64 4.60
CA ASP A 45 0.34 19.50 3.42
C ASP A 45 1.73 20.11 3.08
N SER A 46 2.82 19.43 3.44
CA SER A 46 4.18 19.84 3.06
C SER A 46 4.52 19.50 1.60
N CYS A 47 3.75 18.59 0.99
CA CYS A 47 3.79 18.30 -0.44
C CYS A 47 2.41 17.83 -0.93
N LEU A 48 2.17 17.93 -2.24
CA LEU A 48 0.92 17.50 -2.88
C LEU A 48 0.84 15.98 -3.05
N VAL A 49 1.96 15.40 -3.50
CA VAL A 49 2.12 13.97 -3.76
C VAL A 49 3.49 13.55 -3.24
N ALA A 50 3.54 12.43 -2.52
CA ALA A 50 4.78 11.80 -2.11
C ALA A 50 4.96 10.45 -2.82
N LEU A 51 6.21 10.13 -3.12
CA LEU A 51 6.64 8.79 -3.54
C LEU A 51 6.84 7.91 -2.32
N GLY A 52 6.43 6.66 -2.43
CA GLY A 52 6.75 5.58 -1.48
C GLY A 52 7.00 4.28 -2.21
N THR A 53 7.25 3.21 -1.47
CA THR A 53 7.41 1.86 -2.01
C THR A 53 6.46 0.90 -1.30
N ASP A 54 5.90 -0.06 -2.02
CA ASP A 54 4.91 -1.01 -1.51
C ASP A 54 5.27 -2.43 -1.93
N THR A 55 5.96 -3.13 -1.04
CA THR A 55 6.31 -4.54 -1.20
C THR A 55 5.19 -5.45 -0.71
N GLY A 56 4.61 -5.13 0.45
CA GLY A 56 3.53 -5.91 1.09
C GLY A 56 2.37 -5.08 1.65
N GLY A 57 2.33 -3.78 1.39
CA GLY A 57 1.38 -2.85 2.01
C GLY A 57 1.94 -1.45 2.26
N SER A 58 3.23 -1.25 1.98
CA SER A 58 4.02 -0.13 2.51
C SER A 58 3.73 1.26 1.93
N VAL A 59 2.79 1.38 0.99
CA VAL A 59 2.15 2.65 0.58
C VAL A 59 0.69 2.69 1.05
N ARG A 60 -0.05 1.60 0.84
CA ARG A 60 -1.49 1.52 1.13
C ARG A 60 -1.81 1.63 2.62
N GLN A 61 -1.04 0.95 3.47
CA GLN A 61 -1.25 0.97 4.92
C GLN A 61 -0.91 2.35 5.53
N PRO A 62 0.26 2.97 5.24
CA PRO A 62 0.50 4.35 5.70
C PRO A 62 -0.54 5.36 5.22
N ALA A 63 -1.02 5.22 3.98
CA ALA A 63 -2.09 6.07 3.47
C ALA A 63 -3.39 5.90 4.29
N SER A 64 -3.77 4.67 4.63
CA SER A 64 -4.92 4.39 5.50
C SER A 64 -4.76 5.07 6.87
N PHE A 65 -3.62 4.88 7.53
CA PHE A 65 -3.36 5.42 8.87
C PHE A 65 -3.26 6.95 8.91
N CYS A 66 -2.88 7.57 7.79
CA CYS A 66 -2.74 9.02 7.68
C CYS A 66 -3.94 9.71 7.01
N GLY A 67 -5.00 8.98 6.66
CA GLY A 67 -6.21 9.55 6.04
C GLY A 67 -5.98 10.06 4.61
N LEU A 68 -5.24 9.30 3.80
CA LEU A 68 -4.82 9.65 2.45
C LEU A 68 -5.22 8.57 1.43
N ILE A 69 -5.03 8.89 0.15
CA ILE A 69 -5.08 7.92 -0.94
C ILE A 69 -3.67 7.34 -1.14
N GLY A 70 -3.57 6.01 -1.15
CA GLY A 70 -2.33 5.29 -1.43
C GLY A 70 -2.47 4.42 -2.67
N LEU A 71 -1.64 4.64 -3.68
CA LEU A 71 -1.66 3.93 -4.95
C LEU A 71 -0.40 3.10 -5.13
N LYS A 72 -0.54 1.77 -5.04
CA LYS A 72 0.44 0.83 -5.57
C LYS A 72 0.01 0.38 -6.98
N PRO A 73 0.76 0.72 -8.04
CA PRO A 73 0.40 0.31 -9.39
C PRO A 73 0.63 -1.20 -9.63
N THR A 74 0.28 -1.63 -10.84
CA THR A 74 0.63 -2.95 -11.37
C THR A 74 2.15 -3.14 -11.34
N TYR A 75 2.62 -4.33 -10.95
CA TYR A 75 4.04 -4.66 -10.99
C TYR A 75 4.61 -4.45 -12.40
N GLY A 76 5.77 -3.78 -12.47
CA GLY A 76 6.43 -3.42 -13.72
C GLY A 76 5.86 -2.16 -14.40
N ARG A 77 4.88 -1.45 -13.81
CA ARG A 77 4.37 -0.20 -14.41
C ARG A 77 5.35 0.96 -14.28
N ILE A 78 6.06 1.03 -13.17
CA ILE A 78 7.08 2.04 -12.89
C ILE A 78 8.41 1.31 -12.76
N SER A 79 9.45 1.85 -13.42
CA SER A 79 10.81 1.33 -13.31
C SER A 79 11.30 1.35 -11.86
N ARG A 80 12.07 0.34 -11.51
CA ARG A 80 12.75 0.20 -10.21
C ARG A 80 14.24 0.49 -10.34
N HIS A 81 14.69 1.00 -11.47
CA HIS A 81 16.05 1.48 -11.60
C HIS A 81 16.30 2.64 -10.61
N GLY A 82 17.29 2.48 -9.73
CA GLY A 82 17.56 3.43 -8.64
C GLY A 82 16.75 3.19 -7.37
N LEU A 83 15.79 2.26 -7.35
CA LEU A 83 15.16 1.79 -6.12
C LEU A 83 16.10 0.83 -5.39
N LEU A 84 16.31 1.07 -4.09
CA LEU A 84 16.98 0.11 -3.21
C LEU A 84 16.09 -1.13 -3.07
N ALA A 85 16.57 -2.28 -3.54
CA ALA A 85 15.81 -3.52 -3.58
C ALA A 85 15.63 -4.13 -2.17
N TYR A 86 14.37 -4.39 -1.80
CA TYR A 86 13.98 -5.23 -0.67
C TYR A 86 13.63 -6.64 -1.18
N ALA A 87 12.48 -6.80 -1.81
CA ALA A 87 12.07 -8.05 -2.47
C ALA A 87 11.74 -7.75 -3.93
N SER A 88 12.68 -8.07 -4.81
CA SER A 88 12.63 -7.73 -6.24
C SER A 88 11.39 -8.27 -6.96
N SER A 89 10.74 -9.35 -6.54
CA SER A 89 9.50 -9.80 -7.20
C SER A 89 8.24 -9.09 -6.69
N PHE A 90 8.35 -8.26 -5.65
CA PHE A 90 7.24 -7.58 -4.97
C PHE A 90 7.33 -6.06 -5.06
N ASP A 91 8.56 -5.52 -5.03
CA ASP A 91 8.81 -4.09 -4.92
C ASP A 91 8.14 -3.31 -6.05
N GLN A 92 7.39 -2.28 -5.68
CA GLN A 92 6.86 -1.27 -6.58
C GLN A 92 6.94 0.10 -5.94
N ILE A 93 7.36 1.09 -6.72
CA ILE A 93 7.15 2.49 -6.39
C ILE A 93 5.65 2.78 -6.46
N GLY A 94 5.15 3.53 -5.50
CA GLY A 94 3.76 3.98 -5.43
C GLY A 94 3.68 5.44 -4.98
N PHE A 95 2.45 5.93 -4.88
CA PHE A 95 2.19 7.33 -4.56
C PHE A 95 1.21 7.49 -3.41
N LEU A 96 1.41 8.54 -2.61
CA LEU A 96 0.50 9.00 -1.57
C LEU A 96 0.04 10.41 -1.90
N GLY A 97 -1.24 10.70 -1.72
CA GLY A 97 -1.84 11.99 -2.06
C GLY A 97 -3.25 12.15 -1.49
N ARG A 98 -3.83 13.34 -1.63
CA ARG A 98 -5.23 13.62 -1.23
C ARG A 98 -6.24 13.53 -2.35
N LEU A 99 -5.78 13.74 -3.60
CA LEU A 99 -6.64 13.77 -4.78
C LEU A 99 -6.25 12.66 -5.75
N ALA A 100 -7.25 11.92 -6.22
CA ALA A 100 -7.05 10.81 -7.16
C ALA A 100 -6.44 11.31 -8.49
N ASP A 101 -6.84 12.49 -8.96
CA ASP A 101 -6.35 13.10 -10.20
C ASP A 101 -4.85 13.42 -10.14
N ASP A 102 -4.34 13.81 -8.96
CA ASP A 102 -2.92 14.09 -8.78
C ASP A 102 -2.10 12.79 -8.81
N LEU A 103 -2.61 11.72 -8.19
CA LEU A 103 -1.98 10.40 -8.25
C LEU A 103 -2.03 9.80 -9.65
N GLN A 104 -3.11 10.04 -10.40
CA GLN A 104 -3.21 9.62 -11.79
C GLN A 104 -2.12 10.31 -12.64
N LYS A 105 -1.96 11.64 -12.51
CA LYS A 105 -0.91 12.38 -13.24
C LYS A 105 0.48 11.92 -12.85
N ALA A 106 0.73 11.71 -11.55
CA ALA A 106 2.02 11.20 -11.07
C ALA A 106 2.33 9.82 -11.66
N LEU A 107 1.33 8.93 -11.72
CA LEU A 107 1.47 7.62 -12.34
C LEU A 107 1.73 7.73 -13.84
N GLU A 108 1.01 8.61 -14.56
CA GLU A 108 1.21 8.85 -16.00
C GLU A 108 2.63 9.32 -16.31
N ILE A 109 3.19 10.21 -15.49
CA ILE A 109 4.56 10.72 -15.66
C ILE A 109 5.61 9.63 -15.37
N ALA A 110 5.40 8.81 -14.34
CA ALA A 110 6.39 7.82 -13.89
C ALA A 110 6.32 6.48 -14.63
N SER A 111 5.24 6.23 -15.39
CA SER A 111 5.05 4.96 -16.09
C SER A 111 5.73 4.95 -17.46
N GLY A 112 6.18 3.78 -17.87
CA GLY A 112 6.77 3.56 -19.19
C GLY A 112 7.86 2.51 -19.13
N THR A 113 8.35 2.09 -20.28
CA THR A 113 9.51 1.19 -20.34
C THR A 113 10.78 1.90 -19.89
N ASP A 114 11.71 1.12 -19.34
CA ASP A 114 13.03 1.60 -18.98
C ASP A 114 14.08 0.57 -19.41
N ALA A 115 15.08 1.03 -20.17
CA ALA A 115 16.19 0.19 -20.63
C ALA A 115 17.05 -0.35 -19.47
N TYR A 116 16.98 0.27 -18.30
CA TYR A 116 17.71 -0.14 -17.10
C TYR A 116 16.90 -1.05 -16.16
N ASP A 117 15.63 -1.36 -16.48
CA ASP A 117 14.79 -2.27 -15.72
C ASP A 117 14.10 -3.29 -16.65
N ALA A 118 14.65 -4.50 -16.69
CA ALA A 118 14.14 -5.61 -17.48
C ALA A 118 12.75 -6.12 -17.06
N THR A 119 12.23 -5.67 -15.92
CA THR A 119 10.89 -6.03 -15.42
C THR A 119 9.83 -4.98 -15.70
N CYS A 120 10.24 -3.84 -16.25
CA CYS A 120 9.32 -2.77 -16.59
C CYS A 120 8.57 -3.09 -17.90
N LEU A 121 7.27 -2.86 -17.91
CA LEU A 121 6.37 -3.27 -18.98
C LEU A 121 5.80 -2.05 -19.69
N ASP A 122 5.73 -2.12 -21.03
CA ASP A 122 4.96 -1.18 -21.81
C ASP A 122 3.46 -1.45 -21.64
N MET A 123 2.81 -0.65 -20.78
CA MET A 123 1.39 -0.81 -20.48
C MET A 123 0.62 0.48 -20.72
N PRO A 124 -0.29 0.52 -21.72
CA PRO A 124 -1.04 1.73 -22.02
C PRO A 124 -1.98 2.12 -20.87
N PHE A 125 -2.25 3.42 -20.74
CA PHE A 125 -3.29 3.91 -19.84
C PHE A 125 -4.67 3.70 -20.46
N GLY A 126 -5.45 2.79 -19.88
CA GLY A 126 -6.83 2.58 -20.27
C GLY A 126 -7.71 3.73 -19.79
N LYS A 127 -8.50 4.34 -20.68
CA LYS A 127 -9.58 5.24 -20.27
C LYS A 127 -10.78 4.39 -19.87
N SER A 128 -11.09 4.34 -18.58
CA SER A 128 -12.33 3.70 -18.14
C SER A 128 -13.51 4.65 -18.39
N THR A 129 -14.39 4.27 -19.33
CA THR A 129 -15.49 5.12 -19.79
C THR A 129 -16.78 4.99 -18.97
N SER A 130 -16.92 3.93 -18.17
CA SER A 130 -18.10 3.71 -17.34
C SER A 130 -17.94 4.34 -15.95
N SER A 131 -18.92 5.16 -15.55
CA SER A 131 -19.02 5.66 -14.17
C SER A 131 -19.45 4.57 -13.19
N LYS A 132 -20.20 3.55 -13.64
CA LYS A 132 -20.56 2.38 -12.84
C LYS A 132 -19.49 1.32 -12.97
N LYS A 133 -19.13 0.71 -11.83
CA LYS A 133 -18.05 -0.26 -11.73
C LYS A 133 -18.60 -1.56 -11.16
N ARG A 134 -17.99 -2.67 -11.57
CA ARG A 134 -18.13 -3.97 -10.93
C ARG A 134 -16.91 -4.19 -10.04
N ILE A 135 -17.12 -4.32 -8.75
CA ILE A 135 -16.08 -4.29 -7.71
C ILE A 135 -16.13 -5.64 -6.99
N ALA A 136 -15.07 -6.43 -7.12
CA ALA A 136 -14.91 -7.66 -6.36
C ALA A 136 -14.34 -7.37 -4.97
N TYR A 137 -14.81 -8.07 -3.95
CA TYR A 137 -14.20 -8.08 -2.62
C TYR A 137 -14.23 -9.48 -2.01
N ILE A 138 -13.31 -9.73 -1.08
CA ILE A 138 -13.18 -11.00 -0.36
C ILE A 138 -13.89 -10.85 0.99
N PRO A 139 -15.06 -11.48 1.21
CA PRO A 139 -15.86 -11.29 2.42
C PRO A 139 -15.09 -11.55 3.72
N GLN A 140 -14.20 -12.55 3.72
CA GLN A 140 -13.37 -12.92 4.87
C GLN A 140 -12.46 -11.78 5.34
N THR A 141 -12.07 -10.87 4.45
CA THR A 141 -11.25 -9.69 4.78
C THR A 141 -12.04 -8.53 5.40
N ILE A 142 -13.37 -8.67 5.48
CA ILE A 142 -14.27 -7.60 5.93
C ILE A 142 -15.18 -8.09 7.07
N HIS A 143 -15.71 -9.30 6.99
CA HIS A 143 -16.79 -9.78 7.86
C HIS A 143 -16.30 -10.46 9.14
N ASN A 144 -15.00 -10.76 9.28
CA ASN A 144 -14.45 -11.42 10.47
C ASN A 144 -14.18 -10.42 11.61
N MET A 145 -15.25 -9.82 12.14
CA MET A 145 -15.21 -8.82 13.21
C MET A 145 -14.83 -9.44 14.55
N SER A 146 -13.87 -8.83 15.26
CA SER A 146 -13.58 -9.18 16.65
C SER A 146 -14.75 -8.75 17.53
N THR A 147 -15.30 -9.67 18.33
CA THR A 147 -16.39 -9.33 19.27
C THR A 147 -15.91 -9.50 20.71
N SER A 148 -16.55 -8.81 21.66
CA SER A 148 -16.29 -9.02 23.09
C SER A 148 -16.53 -10.46 23.56
N SER A 149 -17.21 -11.27 22.75
CA SER A 149 -17.57 -12.66 23.00
C SER A 149 -16.79 -13.68 22.16
N SER A 150 -16.02 -13.27 21.15
CA SER A 150 -15.21 -14.17 20.33
C SER A 150 -13.89 -13.51 19.89
N SER A 151 -12.78 -14.11 20.29
CA SER A 151 -11.43 -13.75 19.84
C SER A 151 -11.10 -14.27 18.43
N GLU A 152 -12.07 -14.89 17.75
CA GLU A 152 -11.90 -15.45 16.40
C GLU A 152 -11.94 -14.38 15.31
N GLY A 153 -12.50 -13.21 15.63
CA GLY A 153 -12.49 -12.07 14.73
C GLY A 153 -11.19 -11.27 14.79
N HIS A 154 -10.71 -10.84 13.62
CA HIS A 154 -9.40 -10.19 13.43
C HIS A 154 -9.51 -8.72 13.00
N ILE A 155 -10.74 -8.18 12.93
CA ILE A 155 -11.01 -6.82 12.48
C ILE A 155 -11.62 -6.02 13.63
N ASP A 156 -11.05 -4.83 13.87
CA ASP A 156 -11.58 -3.87 14.85
C ASP A 156 -13.00 -3.41 14.49
N ALA A 157 -13.81 -3.13 15.51
CA ALA A 157 -15.22 -2.79 15.33
C ALA A 157 -15.42 -1.52 14.48
N GLU A 158 -14.63 -0.47 14.71
CA GLU A 158 -14.74 0.79 13.97
C GLU A 158 -14.34 0.60 12.50
N VAL A 159 -13.31 -0.22 12.25
CA VAL A 159 -12.88 -0.57 10.88
C VAL A 159 -13.95 -1.38 10.16
N HIS A 160 -14.55 -2.37 10.83
CA HIS A 160 -15.63 -3.17 10.28
C HIS A 160 -16.83 -2.29 9.89
N GLU A 161 -17.29 -1.42 10.80
CA GLU A 161 -18.41 -0.51 10.55
C GLU A 161 -18.12 0.46 9.41
N ALA A 162 -16.93 1.06 9.36
CA ALA A 162 -16.52 1.95 8.29
C ALA A 162 -16.52 1.26 6.91
N MET A 163 -16.02 0.02 6.85
CA MET A 163 -16.00 -0.78 5.62
C MET A 163 -17.42 -1.14 5.15
N GLN A 164 -18.30 -1.56 6.06
CA GLN A 164 -19.71 -1.85 5.74
C GLN A 164 -20.45 -0.60 5.23
N ALA A 165 -20.24 0.55 5.87
CA ALA A 165 -20.80 1.82 5.43
C ALA A 165 -20.30 2.20 4.02
N HIS A 166 -19.01 1.97 3.74
CA HIS A 166 -18.44 2.25 2.42
C HIS A 166 -18.98 1.32 1.32
N ILE A 167 -19.15 0.03 1.62
CA ILE A 167 -19.80 -0.95 0.74
C ILE A 167 -21.23 -0.50 0.40
N ALA A 168 -22.01 -0.10 1.41
CA ALA A 168 -23.38 0.40 1.22
C ALA A 168 -23.40 1.68 0.38
N LEU A 169 -22.46 2.60 0.58
CA LEU A 169 -22.31 3.82 -0.20
C LEU A 169 -22.00 3.52 -1.68
N LEU A 170 -21.13 2.55 -1.97
CA LEU A 170 -20.83 2.16 -3.35
C LEU A 170 -22.06 1.52 -4.02
N LYS A 171 -22.79 0.66 -3.31
CA LYS A 171 -24.06 0.09 -3.80
C LYS A 171 -25.11 1.18 -4.08
N SER A 172 -25.27 2.15 -3.18
CA SER A 172 -26.24 3.26 -3.37
C SER A 172 -25.87 4.18 -4.54
N LYS A 173 -24.57 4.32 -4.83
CA LYS A 173 -24.06 4.96 -6.04
C LYS A 173 -24.22 4.10 -7.30
N GLY A 174 -24.83 2.91 -7.23
CA GLY A 174 -25.14 2.04 -8.36
C GLY A 174 -23.96 1.23 -8.88
N HIS A 175 -22.90 1.04 -8.07
CA HIS A 175 -21.85 0.08 -8.37
C HIS A 175 -22.33 -1.35 -8.06
N GLU A 176 -21.90 -2.32 -8.86
CA GLU A 176 -22.11 -3.74 -8.59
C GLU A 176 -20.98 -4.23 -7.68
N LEU A 177 -21.31 -4.72 -6.48
CA LEU A 177 -20.33 -5.30 -5.57
C LEU A 177 -20.51 -6.81 -5.57
N VAL A 178 -19.42 -7.53 -5.84
CA VAL A 178 -19.41 -8.97 -6.03
C VAL A 178 -18.53 -9.61 -4.97
N GLU A 179 -19.13 -10.50 -4.19
CA GLU A 179 -18.38 -11.35 -3.27
C GLU A 179 -17.62 -12.41 -4.07
N VAL A 180 -16.33 -12.54 -3.79
CA VAL A 180 -15.46 -13.53 -4.44
C VAL A 180 -14.77 -14.35 -3.36
N ASP A 181 -14.83 -15.67 -3.52
CA ASP A 181 -14.09 -16.59 -2.67
C ASP A 181 -12.61 -16.64 -3.06
N PHE A 182 -11.74 -16.67 -2.05
CA PHE A 182 -10.31 -16.80 -2.24
C PHE A 182 -9.76 -17.86 -1.27
N PRO A 183 -9.69 -19.14 -1.69
CA PRO A 183 -9.37 -20.26 -0.79
C PRO A 183 -7.91 -20.26 -0.30
N LEU A 184 -7.08 -19.33 -0.79
CA LEU A 184 -5.67 -19.23 -0.42
C LEU A 184 -5.37 -18.10 0.57
N LEU A 185 -6.40 -17.49 1.16
CA LEU A 185 -6.27 -16.32 2.03
C LEU A 185 -5.32 -16.57 3.21
N ASP A 186 -5.47 -17.71 3.89
CA ASP A 186 -4.68 -18.09 5.06
C ASP A 186 -3.19 -18.30 4.74
N TYR A 187 -2.85 -18.56 3.47
CA TYR A 187 -1.49 -18.77 3.03
C TYR A 187 -0.77 -17.47 2.62
N LEU A 188 -1.47 -16.34 2.49
CA LEU A 188 -0.87 -15.10 2.00
C LEU A 188 0.28 -14.62 2.88
N VAL A 189 0.05 -14.51 4.19
CA VAL A 189 1.06 -13.98 5.13
C VAL A 189 2.27 -14.91 5.24
N PRO A 190 2.12 -16.25 5.44
CA PRO A 190 3.25 -17.17 5.42
C PRO A 190 4.04 -17.14 4.11
N THR A 191 3.34 -17.12 2.97
CA THR A 191 3.98 -17.08 1.64
C THR A 191 4.78 -15.78 1.45
N TYR A 192 4.21 -14.65 1.84
CA TYR A 192 4.87 -13.36 1.78
C TYR A 192 6.18 -13.38 2.58
N TYR A 193 6.12 -13.75 3.86
CA TYR A 193 7.31 -13.73 4.72
C TYR A 193 8.38 -14.75 4.28
N LEU A 194 7.99 -15.90 3.73
CA LEU A 194 8.94 -16.85 3.16
C LEU A 194 9.70 -16.23 1.97
N LEU A 195 8.97 -15.65 1.01
CA LEU A 195 9.57 -15.17 -0.24
C LEU A 195 10.35 -13.88 -0.05
N THR A 196 9.79 -12.89 0.66
CA THR A 196 10.45 -11.59 0.83
C THR A 196 11.71 -11.68 1.69
N THR A 197 11.75 -12.55 2.69
CA THR A 197 12.98 -12.77 3.49
C THR A 197 14.09 -13.43 2.67
N ALA A 198 13.74 -14.39 1.81
CA ALA A 198 14.71 -15.02 0.91
C ALA A 198 15.31 -13.98 -0.05
N GLU A 199 14.47 -13.18 -0.71
CA GLU A 199 14.94 -12.15 -1.64
C GLU A 199 15.72 -11.02 -0.93
N ALA A 200 15.26 -10.59 0.23
CA ALA A 200 15.95 -9.57 1.02
C ALA A 200 17.36 -10.01 1.40
N SER A 201 17.53 -11.25 1.85
CA SER A 201 18.86 -11.79 2.21
C SER A 201 19.83 -11.76 1.03
N SER A 202 19.34 -12.04 -0.18
CA SER A 202 20.11 -11.93 -1.43
C SER A 202 20.41 -10.47 -1.78
N ASN A 203 19.40 -9.60 -1.76
CA ASN A 203 19.54 -8.20 -2.18
C ASN A 203 20.46 -7.38 -1.26
N LEU A 204 20.41 -7.65 0.04
CA LEU A 204 21.22 -6.96 1.05
C LEU A 204 22.65 -7.51 1.17
N SER A 205 22.97 -8.65 0.54
CA SER A 205 24.33 -9.23 0.56
C SER A 205 25.43 -8.31 0.02
N ARG A 206 25.05 -7.27 -0.73
CA ARG A 206 25.95 -6.25 -1.28
C ARG A 206 26.47 -5.25 -0.24
N TYR A 207 25.92 -5.23 0.97
CA TYR A 207 26.35 -4.35 2.05
C TYR A 207 27.28 -5.13 2.98
N ASP A 208 28.58 -4.90 2.87
CA ASP A 208 29.65 -5.70 3.49
C ASP A 208 30.49 -4.97 4.55
N GLY A 209 30.32 -3.65 4.70
CA GLY A 209 31.00 -2.82 5.71
C GLY A 209 32.04 -1.90 5.13
#